data_AF-A0A3S7KVW8-F1
#
_entry.id   AF-A0A3S7KVW8-F1
#
_cell.length_a   1.000
_cell.length_b   1.000
_cell.length_c   1.000
_cell.angle_alpha   90.00
_cell.angle_beta   90.00
_cell.angle_gamma   90.00
#
_symmetry.space_group_name_H-M   'P 1'
#
loop_
_entity.id
_entity.type
_entity.pdbx_description
1 polymer ?
#
loop_
_entity_poly.entity_id
_entity_poly.type
_entity_poly.pdbx_seq_one_letter_code
_entity_poly.pdbx_strand_id
1 'polypeptide(L)'
;MMRSTLFLALALAIGGGAAAIAPDAAAQTASAVRATAELSMVLTGTLDVAADGSVSRVVLDQRAALSPAMASFVDDTISGWRFQPTLRDGEAVAMHAPLRVRLLGKPSSDGSMQVRMTSVDFSEYSPDATDGVTIGRMVPPRYPVAAFRAGAQGDVLLLVKVGRDGNVADVIAEQVNLGVVAPGRTMDQLRDLFSQASVSAARKWTFTPPTTGPDKDRADWTVRVPVSFAIGGRSKSSAEAYGVWKAFIPGPRQSAPWHQRDAAQQGSDLLPAGGVYMVDSANRGLRLLTPLAKD
;
A
#
# COMPACT_ATOMS: atom_id res chain seq x y z
N MET A 1 63.37 -3.14 -43.49
CA MET A 1 62.16 -3.26 -42.65
C MET A 1 61.75 -1.84 -42.25
N MET A 2 60.94 -1.01 -42.94
CA MET A 2 59.59 -1.16 -43.55
C MET A 2 58.64 -1.89 -42.61
N ARG A 3 57.53 -1.36 -42.05
CA ARG A 3 56.65 -0.18 -42.31
C ARG A 3 56.08 0.31 -40.94
N SER A 4 55.92 1.62 -40.66
CA SER A 4 54.70 2.46 -40.81
C SER A 4 53.41 1.75 -40.35
N THR A 5 52.59 2.28 -39.42
CA THR A 5 51.77 3.50 -39.61
C THR A 5 51.32 4.17 -38.30
N LEU A 6 51.41 5.52 -38.29
CA LEU A 6 50.56 6.44 -37.53
C LEU A 6 49.06 6.17 -37.80
N PHE A 7 48.19 6.49 -36.85
CA PHE A 7 46.99 7.29 -37.14
C PHE A 7 46.57 8.11 -35.92
N LEU A 8 46.70 9.43 -36.07
CA LEU A 8 45.92 10.43 -35.35
C LEU A 8 44.65 10.65 -36.17
N ALA A 9 43.48 10.66 -35.54
CA ALA A 9 42.28 11.27 -36.13
C ALA A 9 41.43 11.89 -35.02
N LEU A 10 41.54 13.21 -34.92
CA LEU A 10 40.52 14.08 -34.35
C LEU A 10 39.54 14.42 -35.48
N ALA A 11 38.24 14.23 -35.27
CA ALA A 11 37.21 14.91 -36.05
C ALA A 11 35.97 15.15 -35.20
N LEU A 12 35.63 16.43 -35.11
CA LEU A 12 34.48 17.07 -34.50
C LEU A 12 33.36 17.18 -35.54
N ALA A 13 32.11 16.81 -35.22
CA ALA A 13 30.89 17.33 -35.89
C ALA A 13 29.63 16.87 -35.13
N ILE A 14 28.95 17.75 -34.39
CA ILE A 14 27.73 18.49 -34.78
C ILE A 14 26.47 17.60 -34.83
N GLY A 15 25.50 17.93 -33.98
CA GLY A 15 24.08 17.84 -34.34
C GLY A 15 23.27 16.86 -33.50
N GLY A 16 22.27 17.39 -32.82
CA GLY A 16 21.21 16.62 -32.17
C GLY A 16 21.29 16.69 -30.66
N GLY A 17 20.91 17.83 -30.09
CA GLY A 17 20.31 17.81 -28.77
C GLY A 17 19.05 16.95 -28.86
N ALA A 18 19.18 15.65 -28.61
CA ALA A 18 18.07 14.86 -28.15
C ALA A 18 17.80 15.37 -26.73
N ALA A 19 17.04 16.47 -26.64
CA ALA A 19 16.21 16.67 -25.48
C ALA A 19 15.52 15.33 -25.28
N ALA A 20 15.85 14.63 -24.19
CA ALA A 20 15.05 13.51 -23.75
C ALA A 20 13.65 14.09 -23.57
N ILE A 21 12.80 13.89 -24.57
CA ILE A 21 11.40 14.23 -24.50
C ILE A 21 10.89 13.28 -23.42
N ALA A 22 10.85 13.77 -22.19
CA ALA A 22 10.04 13.16 -21.16
C ALA A 22 8.67 12.94 -21.81
N PRO A 23 8.14 11.71 -21.84
CA PRO A 23 6.86 11.47 -22.50
C PRO A 23 5.85 12.43 -21.89
N ASP A 24 5.33 13.30 -22.75
CA ASP A 24 4.43 14.37 -22.39
C ASP A 24 3.24 13.72 -21.66
N ALA A 25 3.11 13.96 -20.36
CA ALA A 25 2.03 13.42 -19.54
C ALA A 25 0.64 13.79 -20.13
N ALA A 26 0.60 14.77 -21.05
CA ALA A 26 -0.57 15.32 -21.71
C ALA A 26 -1.27 14.41 -22.75
N ALA A 27 -0.74 13.23 -23.13
CA ALA A 27 -1.33 12.42 -24.21
C ALA A 27 -1.42 10.91 -23.95
N GLN A 28 -1.52 10.47 -22.69
CA GLN A 28 -1.78 9.06 -22.43
C GLN A 28 -3.20 8.68 -22.89
N THR A 29 -3.29 7.87 -23.94
CA THR A 29 -4.56 7.31 -24.42
C THR A 29 -5.14 6.34 -23.39
N ALA A 30 -6.45 6.09 -23.45
CA ALA A 30 -7.08 5.09 -22.58
C ALA A 30 -6.46 3.68 -22.75
N SER A 31 -5.90 3.37 -23.93
CA SER A 31 -5.16 2.12 -24.18
C SER A 31 -3.85 2.09 -23.39
N ALA A 32 -3.07 3.17 -23.43
CA ALA A 32 -1.83 3.30 -22.66
C ALA A 32 -2.09 3.21 -21.14
N VAL A 33 -3.16 3.85 -20.65
CA VAL A 33 -3.57 3.73 -19.23
C VAL A 33 -4.01 2.31 -18.89
N ARG A 34 -4.74 1.61 -19.78
CA ARG A 34 -5.10 0.20 -19.56
C ARG A 34 -3.87 -0.69 -19.46
N ALA A 35 -2.80 -0.40 -20.18
CA ALA A 35 -1.56 -1.16 -20.11
C ALA A 35 -0.84 -1.01 -18.75
N THR A 36 -1.17 -0.01 -17.95
CA THR A 36 -0.67 0.15 -16.57
C THR A 36 -1.56 -0.53 -15.53
N ALA A 37 -2.62 -1.23 -15.94
CA ALA A 37 -3.52 -1.88 -15.01
C ALA A 37 -2.80 -3.00 -14.22
N GLU A 38 -3.08 -3.03 -12.93
CA GLU A 38 -2.65 -4.09 -12.03
C GLU A 38 -3.87 -4.79 -11.43
N LEU A 39 -3.68 -6.02 -10.97
CA LEU A 39 -4.68 -6.79 -10.27
C LEU A 39 -4.31 -6.82 -8.78
N SER A 40 -5.28 -6.68 -7.89
CA SER A 40 -5.09 -6.92 -6.46
C SER A 40 -6.07 -7.95 -5.94
N MET A 41 -5.63 -8.73 -4.95
CA MET A 41 -6.46 -9.70 -4.25
C MET A 41 -6.16 -9.63 -2.76
N VAL A 42 -7.21 -9.68 -1.95
CA VAL A 42 -7.11 -9.73 -0.48
C VAL A 42 -7.37 -11.14 0.00
N LEU A 43 -6.54 -11.61 0.92
CA LEU A 43 -6.69 -12.85 1.64
C LEU A 43 -6.64 -12.55 3.14
N THR A 44 -7.45 -13.27 3.91
CA THR A 44 -7.47 -13.19 5.37
C THR A 44 -7.26 -14.58 5.98
N GLY A 45 -6.82 -14.60 7.23
CA GLY A 45 -6.52 -15.84 7.92
C GLY A 45 -5.96 -15.61 9.30
N THR A 46 -5.26 -16.62 9.80
CA THR A 46 -4.53 -16.58 11.07
C THR A 46 -3.13 -17.17 10.91
N LEU A 47 -2.21 -16.70 11.75
CA LEU A 47 -0.82 -17.11 11.79
C LEU A 47 -0.42 -17.49 13.22
N ASP A 48 0.21 -18.65 13.38
CA ASP A 48 0.91 -19.04 14.61
C ASP A 48 2.43 -18.87 14.42
N VAL A 49 3.06 -18.13 15.32
CA VAL A 49 4.50 -17.88 15.35
C VAL A 49 5.07 -18.53 16.62
N ALA A 50 6.09 -19.37 16.46
CA ALA A 50 6.79 -20.01 17.57
C ALA A 50 7.67 -19.00 18.34
N ALA A 51 8.11 -19.39 19.54
CA ALA A 51 8.94 -18.55 20.40
C ALA A 51 10.26 -18.10 19.75
N ASP A 52 10.80 -18.89 18.82
CA ASP A 52 12.02 -18.55 18.07
C ASP A 52 11.77 -17.61 16.88
N GLY A 53 10.52 -17.19 16.66
CA GLY A 53 10.12 -16.32 15.55
C GLY A 53 9.85 -17.05 14.24
N SER A 54 9.90 -18.39 14.19
CA SER A 54 9.48 -19.16 13.01
C SER A 54 7.96 -19.26 12.89
N VAL A 55 7.44 -19.33 11.67
CA VAL A 55 6.02 -19.64 11.43
C VAL A 55 5.79 -21.12 11.69
N SER A 56 4.89 -21.44 12.61
CA SER A 56 4.52 -22.83 12.93
C SER A 56 3.21 -23.25 12.25
N ARG A 57 2.33 -22.30 11.93
CA ARG A 57 1.08 -22.56 11.21
C ARG A 57 0.57 -21.31 10.48
N VAL A 58 -0.01 -21.52 9.30
CA VAL A 58 -0.84 -20.54 8.60
C VAL A 58 -2.18 -21.19 8.23
N VAL A 59 -3.27 -20.45 8.40
CA VAL A 59 -4.62 -20.89 8.03
C VAL A 59 -5.30 -19.75 7.28
N LEU A 60 -5.73 -19.99 6.04
CA LEU A 60 -6.48 -19.02 5.25
C LEU A 60 -7.99 -19.24 5.39
N ASP A 61 -8.75 -18.17 5.66
CA ASP A 61 -10.18 -18.24 6.05
C ASP A 61 -11.05 -18.95 5.02
N GLN A 62 -10.82 -18.70 3.73
CA GLN A 62 -11.56 -19.32 2.64
C GLN A 62 -10.62 -19.97 1.63
N ARG A 63 -9.68 -20.80 2.12
CA ARG A 63 -8.69 -21.49 1.28
C ARG A 63 -9.31 -22.18 0.05
N ALA A 64 -10.51 -22.76 0.20
CA ALA A 64 -11.23 -23.43 -0.89
C ALA A 64 -11.70 -22.50 -2.01
N ALA A 65 -11.78 -21.19 -1.79
CA ALA A 65 -12.07 -20.20 -2.82
C ALA A 65 -10.85 -19.89 -3.71
N LEU A 66 -9.67 -20.39 -3.36
CA LEU A 66 -8.43 -20.18 -4.12
C LEU A 66 -8.16 -21.37 -5.05
N SER A 67 -7.45 -21.10 -6.15
CA SER A 67 -6.87 -22.19 -6.94
C SER A 67 -5.79 -22.91 -6.11
N PRO A 68 -5.56 -24.22 -6.34
CA PRO A 68 -4.54 -24.97 -5.60
C PRO A 68 -3.14 -24.33 -5.70
N ALA A 69 -2.78 -23.81 -6.87
CA ALA A 69 -1.52 -23.12 -7.09
C ALA A 69 -1.39 -21.84 -6.26
N MET A 70 -2.47 -21.05 -6.14
CA MET A 70 -2.48 -19.82 -5.34
C MET A 70 -2.41 -20.12 -3.85
N ALA A 71 -3.16 -21.11 -3.38
CA ALA A 71 -3.09 -21.54 -1.99
C ALA A 71 -1.67 -22.02 -1.63
N SER A 72 -1.06 -22.87 -2.46
CA SER A 72 0.34 -23.32 -2.25
C SER A 72 1.31 -22.16 -2.24
N PHE A 73 1.24 -21.26 -3.23
CA PHE A 73 2.11 -20.08 -3.29
C PHE A 73 2.06 -19.26 -1.98
N VAL A 74 0.87 -19.01 -1.46
CA VAL A 74 0.69 -18.26 -0.20
C VAL A 74 1.21 -19.05 0.99
N ASP A 75 0.81 -20.32 1.13
CA ASP A 75 1.22 -21.20 2.22
C ASP A 75 2.76 -21.33 2.28
N ASP A 76 3.40 -21.60 1.14
CA ASP A 76 4.85 -21.78 1.01
C ASP A 76 5.62 -20.48 1.29
N THR A 77 5.14 -19.36 0.77
CA THR A 77 5.77 -18.05 1.00
C THR A 77 5.74 -17.67 2.47
N ILE A 78 4.59 -17.82 3.13
CA ILE A 78 4.40 -17.44 4.54
C ILE A 78 5.14 -18.39 5.48
N SER A 79 5.16 -19.69 5.18
CA SER A 79 5.89 -20.67 6.00
C SER A 79 7.40 -20.41 6.06
N GLY A 80 7.95 -19.74 5.04
CA GLY A 80 9.35 -19.31 4.99
C GLY A 80 9.67 -18.06 5.83
N TRP A 81 8.68 -17.39 6.42
CA TRP A 81 8.88 -16.14 7.14
C TRP A 81 9.57 -16.31 8.50
N ARG A 82 10.25 -15.25 8.92
CA ARG A 82 10.84 -15.08 10.24
C ARG A 82 10.37 -13.77 10.85
N PHE A 83 9.99 -13.85 12.11
CA PHE A 83 9.55 -12.73 12.92
C PHE A 83 10.56 -12.44 14.02
N GLN A 84 10.58 -11.20 14.49
CA GLN A 84 11.29 -10.87 15.72
C GLN A 84 10.61 -11.62 16.87
N PRO A 85 11.36 -12.39 17.68
CA PRO A 85 10.80 -13.04 18.86
C PRO A 85 10.08 -12.04 19.76
N THR A 86 8.83 -12.34 20.08
CA THR A 86 8.05 -11.52 21.02
C THR A 86 8.40 -11.93 22.42
N LEU A 87 8.79 -10.96 23.25
CA LEU A 87 9.17 -11.19 24.63
C LEU A 87 8.00 -10.88 25.57
N ARG A 88 7.76 -11.75 26.54
CA ARG A 88 6.89 -11.51 27.70
C ARG A 88 7.72 -11.75 28.94
N ASP A 89 7.86 -10.73 29.79
CA ASP A 89 8.71 -10.76 30.99
C ASP A 89 10.17 -11.17 30.70
N GLY A 90 10.67 -10.80 29.51
CA GLY A 90 12.03 -11.12 29.06
C GLY A 90 12.18 -12.50 28.40
N GLU A 91 11.15 -13.34 28.42
CA GLU A 91 11.16 -14.66 27.80
C GLU A 91 10.45 -14.66 26.45
N ALA A 92 11.01 -15.38 25.48
CA ALA A 92 10.40 -15.50 24.17
C ALA A 92 9.16 -16.40 24.21
N VAL A 93 8.04 -15.91 23.69
CA VAL A 93 6.75 -16.62 23.73
C VAL A 93 6.18 -16.83 22.33
N ALA A 94 5.45 -17.93 22.16
CA ALA A 94 4.66 -18.17 20.95
C ALA A 94 3.49 -17.18 20.86
N MET A 95 3.12 -16.81 19.64
CA MET A 95 2.11 -15.80 19.34
C MET A 95 1.10 -16.33 18.32
N HIS A 96 -0.16 -15.99 18.53
CA HIS A 96 -1.24 -16.16 17.57
C HIS A 96 -1.68 -14.78 17.09
N ALA A 97 -1.86 -14.59 15.79
CA ALA A 97 -2.26 -13.31 15.22
C ALA A 97 -3.22 -13.48 14.03
N PRO A 98 -4.10 -12.50 13.78
CA PRO A 98 -4.78 -12.40 12.50
C PRO A 98 -3.74 -12.18 11.39
N LEU A 99 -4.10 -12.59 10.19
CA LEU A 99 -3.32 -12.41 8.99
C LEU A 99 -4.20 -11.75 7.94
N ARG A 100 -3.76 -10.60 7.42
CA ARG A 100 -4.31 -10.01 6.20
C ARG A 100 -3.19 -9.84 5.21
N VAL A 101 -3.37 -10.44 4.04
CA VAL A 101 -2.40 -10.43 2.96
C VAL A 101 -3.01 -9.77 1.75
N ARG A 102 -2.22 -8.94 1.09
CA ARG A 102 -2.54 -8.47 -0.24
C ARG A 102 -1.55 -8.99 -1.26
N LEU A 103 -2.12 -9.59 -2.31
CA LEU A 103 -1.39 -9.98 -3.49
C LEU A 103 -1.60 -8.95 -4.60
N LEU A 104 -0.54 -8.70 -5.34
CA LEU A 104 -0.54 -7.93 -6.57
C LEU A 104 -0.24 -8.86 -7.73
N GLY A 105 -1.10 -8.83 -8.74
CA GLY A 105 -0.95 -9.53 -9.99
C GLY A 105 -0.60 -8.55 -11.10
N LYS A 106 0.51 -8.78 -11.78
CA LYS A 106 0.88 -8.06 -13.00
C LYS A 106 0.73 -8.99 -14.20
N PRO A 107 -0.21 -8.73 -15.12
CA PRO A 107 -0.32 -9.50 -16.35
C PRO A 107 0.94 -9.38 -17.20
N SER A 108 1.40 -10.51 -17.73
CA SER A 108 2.49 -10.60 -18.70
C SER A 108 1.93 -10.70 -20.12
N SER A 109 2.76 -10.40 -21.14
CA SER A 109 2.36 -10.45 -22.55
C SER A 109 2.03 -11.86 -23.06
N ASP A 110 2.54 -12.89 -22.40
CA ASP A 110 2.29 -14.31 -22.71
C ASP A 110 0.99 -14.84 -22.07
N GLY A 111 0.22 -13.99 -21.38
CA GLY A 111 -0.99 -14.35 -20.68
C GLY A 111 -0.76 -14.94 -19.28
N SER A 112 0.49 -15.10 -18.84
CA SER A 112 0.82 -15.41 -17.45
C SER A 112 0.58 -14.19 -16.55
N MET A 113 0.52 -14.44 -15.24
CA MET A 113 0.42 -13.37 -14.24
C MET A 113 1.55 -13.54 -13.24
N GLN A 114 2.38 -12.51 -13.11
CA GLN A 114 3.34 -12.43 -12.02
C GLN A 114 2.60 -12.02 -10.76
N VAL A 115 2.66 -12.85 -9.73
CA VAL A 115 2.00 -12.61 -8.46
C VAL A 115 3.05 -12.36 -7.40
N ARG A 116 2.87 -11.28 -6.65
CA ARG A 116 3.72 -10.95 -5.50
C ARG A 116 2.87 -10.56 -4.31
N MET A 117 3.45 -10.68 -3.13
CA MET A 117 2.85 -10.18 -1.90
C MET A 117 3.33 -8.75 -1.65
N THR A 118 2.40 -7.80 -1.54
CA THR A 118 2.74 -6.37 -1.40
C THR A 118 2.49 -5.87 0.01
N SER A 119 1.40 -6.27 0.64
CA SER A 119 1.06 -5.83 2.00
C SER A 119 0.77 -7.02 2.88
N VAL A 120 1.24 -6.94 4.11
CA VAL A 120 0.87 -7.86 5.20
C VAL A 120 0.49 -7.03 6.41
N ASP A 121 -0.57 -7.45 7.08
CA ASP A 121 -1.02 -6.86 8.34
C ASP A 121 -1.36 -7.98 9.32
N PHE A 122 -0.81 -7.86 10.52
CA PHE A 122 -1.01 -8.82 11.61
C PHE A 122 -1.78 -8.20 12.78
N SER A 123 -2.25 -6.96 12.62
CA SER A 123 -2.89 -6.23 13.70
C SER A 123 -4.38 -6.50 13.75
N GLU A 124 -4.90 -6.66 14.96
CA GLU A 124 -6.32 -6.46 15.22
C GLU A 124 -6.51 -5.01 15.66
N TYR A 125 -7.36 -4.27 14.95
CA TYR A 125 -7.68 -2.93 15.37
C TYR A 125 -8.47 -3.00 16.69
N SER A 126 -7.91 -2.44 17.75
CA SER A 126 -8.59 -2.25 19.02
C SER A 126 -8.74 -0.74 19.29
N PRO A 127 -9.98 -0.23 19.46
CA PRO A 127 -10.18 1.18 19.82
C PRO A 127 -9.61 1.53 21.20
N ASP A 128 -9.47 0.53 22.07
CA ASP A 128 -8.94 0.67 23.43
C ASP A 128 -7.42 0.45 23.52
N ALA A 129 -6.75 0.25 22.38
CA ALA A 129 -5.29 0.15 22.35
C ALA A 129 -4.66 1.44 22.90
N THR A 130 -3.70 1.27 23.80
CA THR A 130 -3.00 2.39 24.46
C THR A 130 -1.59 2.60 23.93
N ASP A 131 -1.06 1.64 23.20
CA ASP A 131 0.30 1.64 22.64
C ASP A 131 0.34 2.19 21.20
N GLY A 132 -0.82 2.55 20.64
CA GLY A 132 -0.94 3.11 19.30
C GLY A 132 -1.93 4.26 19.16
N VAL A 133 -1.87 4.91 17.99
CA VAL A 133 -2.88 5.90 17.59
C VAL A 133 -4.16 5.16 17.24
N THR A 134 -5.25 5.49 17.94
CA THR A 134 -6.60 4.94 17.65
C THR A 134 -7.55 6.03 17.15
N ILE A 135 -8.70 5.62 16.62
CA ILE A 135 -9.70 6.55 16.08
C ILE A 135 -10.42 7.26 17.23
N GLY A 136 -10.41 8.60 17.22
CA GLY A 136 -11.30 9.42 18.05
C GLY A 136 -12.60 9.71 17.31
N ARG A 137 -12.51 10.58 16.29
CA ARG A 137 -13.62 10.90 15.38
C ARG A 137 -13.14 10.92 13.94
N MET A 138 -13.69 10.02 13.11
CA MET A 138 -13.31 9.86 11.71
C MET A 138 -14.54 9.81 10.80
N VAL A 139 -15.16 10.96 10.55
CA VAL A 139 -16.33 11.05 9.67
C VAL A 139 -15.88 10.79 8.22
N PRO A 140 -16.45 9.80 7.51
CA PRO A 140 -16.03 9.47 6.16
C PRO A 140 -16.16 10.66 5.18
N PRO A 141 -15.27 10.77 4.18
CA PRO A 141 -15.37 11.81 3.16
C PRO A 141 -16.67 11.68 2.35
N ARG A 142 -17.23 12.82 1.94
CA ARG A 142 -18.37 12.83 1.02
C ARG A 142 -17.89 12.46 -0.39
N TYR A 143 -18.69 11.65 -1.08
CA TYR A 143 -18.42 11.26 -2.45
C TYR A 143 -18.40 12.50 -3.38
N PRO A 144 -17.33 12.77 -4.16
CA PRO A 144 -17.34 13.84 -5.15
C PRO A 144 -18.40 13.64 -6.24
N VAL A 145 -19.37 14.55 -6.35
CA VAL A 145 -20.51 14.43 -7.28
C VAL A 145 -20.07 14.23 -8.73
N ALA A 146 -19.02 14.92 -9.18
CA ALA A 146 -18.49 14.78 -10.53
C ALA A 146 -17.93 13.36 -10.79
N ALA A 147 -17.16 12.82 -9.85
CA ALA A 147 -16.63 11.45 -9.94
C ALA A 147 -17.76 10.41 -9.91
N PHE A 148 -18.77 10.61 -9.05
CA PHE A 148 -19.93 9.74 -8.96
C PHE A 148 -20.71 9.68 -10.28
N ARG A 149 -20.98 10.85 -10.88
CA ARG A 149 -21.67 10.96 -12.18
C ARG A 149 -20.87 10.32 -13.31
N ALA A 150 -19.55 10.34 -13.23
CA ALA A 150 -18.66 9.66 -14.17
C ALA A 150 -18.56 8.14 -13.93
N GLY A 151 -19.21 7.60 -12.89
CA GLY A 151 -19.09 6.19 -12.52
C GLY A 151 -17.69 5.80 -12.01
N ALA A 152 -16.85 6.79 -11.69
CA ALA A 152 -15.51 6.56 -11.20
C ALA A 152 -15.53 5.87 -9.85
N GLN A 153 -14.45 5.19 -9.49
CA GLN A 153 -14.23 4.60 -8.18
C GLN A 153 -12.75 4.75 -7.87
N GLY A 154 -12.41 4.81 -6.59
CA GLY A 154 -11.00 4.92 -6.24
C GLY A 154 -10.72 4.67 -4.76
N ASP A 155 -9.49 4.26 -4.52
CA ASP A 155 -8.93 4.05 -3.19
C ASP A 155 -7.84 5.11 -2.98
N VAL A 156 -8.02 5.92 -1.95
CA VAL A 156 -7.09 6.98 -1.54
C VAL A 156 -6.35 6.51 -0.31
N LEU A 157 -5.02 6.42 -0.42
CA LEU A 157 -4.18 6.22 0.74
C LEU A 157 -3.76 7.59 1.30
N LEU A 158 -4.27 7.94 2.47
CA LEU A 158 -3.85 9.16 3.17
C LEU A 158 -2.67 8.87 4.07
N LEU A 159 -1.72 9.81 4.12
CA LEU A 159 -0.71 9.88 5.18
C LEU A 159 -1.06 11.06 6.08
N VAL A 160 -1.34 10.77 7.35
CA VAL A 160 -1.85 11.74 8.32
C VAL A 160 -0.82 11.89 9.44
N LYS A 161 -0.39 13.13 9.67
CA LYS A 161 0.41 13.52 10.82
C LYS A 161 -0.52 13.88 11.97
N VAL A 162 -0.48 13.11 13.04
CA VAL A 162 -1.30 13.26 14.25
C VAL A 162 -0.48 13.96 15.32
N GLY A 163 -0.97 15.09 15.82
CA GLY A 163 -0.34 15.84 16.90
C GLY A 163 -0.58 15.22 18.28
N ARG A 164 0.17 15.69 19.27
CA ARG A 164 0.04 15.29 20.68
C ARG A 164 -1.35 15.49 21.28
N ASP A 165 -2.11 16.43 20.74
CA ASP A 165 -3.49 16.74 21.11
C ASP A 165 -4.54 15.86 20.42
N GLY A 166 -4.11 14.92 19.57
CA GLY A 166 -4.98 14.06 18.78
C GLY A 166 -5.56 14.72 17.53
N ASN A 167 -5.25 15.99 17.26
CA ASN A 167 -5.68 16.66 16.03
C ASN A 167 -4.74 16.31 14.87
N VAL A 168 -5.26 16.46 13.65
CA VAL A 168 -4.45 16.34 12.44
C VAL A 168 -3.58 17.59 12.28
N ALA A 169 -2.26 17.41 12.40
CA ALA A 169 -1.27 18.47 12.19
C ALA A 169 -1.00 18.70 10.70
N ASP A 170 -0.97 17.62 9.91
CA ASP A 170 -0.82 17.68 8.45
C ASP A 170 -1.36 16.41 7.78
N VAL A 171 -1.69 16.48 6.49
CA VAL A 171 -2.19 15.33 5.72
C VAL A 171 -1.92 15.49 4.23
N ILE A 172 -1.47 14.41 3.60
CA ILE A 172 -1.44 14.27 2.13
C ILE A 172 -2.22 13.03 1.68
N ALA A 173 -2.63 13.04 0.41
CA ALA A 173 -2.92 11.80 -0.29
C ALA A 173 -1.60 11.22 -0.83
N GLU A 174 -1.10 10.17 -0.18
CA GLU A 174 0.12 9.46 -0.59
C GLU A 174 -0.06 8.85 -1.99
N GLN A 175 -1.23 8.26 -2.26
CA GLN A 175 -1.53 7.66 -3.56
C GLN A 175 -3.04 7.59 -3.79
N VAL A 176 -3.47 7.68 -5.05
CA VAL A 176 -4.87 7.47 -5.45
C VAL A 176 -4.94 6.45 -6.59
N ASN A 177 -5.50 5.29 -6.27
CA ASN A 177 -5.70 4.19 -7.20
C ASN A 177 -7.14 4.25 -7.74
N LEU A 178 -7.31 4.02 -9.04
CA LEU A 178 -8.60 4.18 -9.72
C LEU A 178 -9.13 2.84 -10.23
N GLY A 179 -10.42 2.57 -9.99
CA GLY A 179 -11.12 1.39 -10.49
C GLY A 179 -11.69 1.55 -11.91
N VAL A 180 -11.24 2.56 -12.65
CA VAL A 180 -11.74 2.90 -13.99
C VAL A 180 -10.58 3.17 -14.94
N VAL A 181 -10.86 3.11 -16.25
CA VAL A 181 -9.89 3.45 -17.30
C VAL A 181 -10.44 4.61 -18.12
N ALA A 182 -9.67 5.68 -18.20
CA ALA A 182 -9.95 6.86 -19.01
C ALA A 182 -8.63 7.43 -19.56
N PRO A 183 -8.64 8.41 -20.48
CA PRO A 183 -7.43 9.12 -20.88
C PRO A 183 -6.72 9.77 -19.68
N GLY A 184 -5.40 9.91 -19.75
CA GLY A 184 -4.56 10.34 -18.62
C GLY A 184 -5.06 11.60 -17.90
N ARG A 185 -5.43 12.65 -18.65
CA ARG A 185 -5.98 13.88 -18.08
C ARG A 185 -7.23 13.65 -17.24
N THR A 186 -8.13 12.77 -17.68
CA THR A 186 -9.34 12.42 -16.93
C THR A 186 -8.99 11.61 -15.68
N MET A 187 -8.00 10.72 -15.77
CA MET A 187 -7.49 9.99 -14.61
C MET A 187 -6.95 10.96 -13.55
N ASP A 188 -6.16 11.95 -13.95
CA ASP A 188 -5.59 12.93 -13.03
C ASP A 188 -6.68 13.80 -12.38
N GLN A 189 -7.67 14.25 -13.15
CA GLN A 189 -8.84 14.94 -12.62
C GLN A 189 -9.60 14.11 -11.58
N LEU A 190 -9.79 12.81 -11.83
CA LEU A 190 -10.44 11.91 -10.87
C LEU A 190 -9.60 11.74 -9.60
N ARG A 191 -8.28 11.60 -9.73
CA ARG A 191 -7.36 11.53 -8.58
C ARG A 191 -7.43 12.79 -7.73
N ASP A 192 -7.46 13.97 -8.37
CA ASP A 192 -7.58 15.25 -7.68
C ASP A 192 -8.90 15.36 -6.91
N LEU A 193 -10.02 14.96 -7.52
CA LEU A 193 -11.33 14.97 -6.87
C LEU A 193 -11.37 14.08 -5.62
N PHE A 194 -10.86 12.85 -5.71
CA PHE A 194 -10.83 11.93 -4.56
C PHE A 194 -9.83 12.37 -3.50
N SER A 195 -8.66 12.86 -3.90
CA SER A 195 -7.64 13.42 -3.00
C SER A 195 -8.19 14.60 -2.20
N GLN A 196 -8.76 15.60 -2.88
CA GLN A 196 -9.31 16.80 -2.23
C GLN A 196 -10.43 16.48 -1.25
N ALA A 197 -11.35 15.57 -1.62
CA ALA A 197 -12.43 15.15 -0.74
C ALA A 197 -11.89 14.46 0.52
N SER A 198 -10.91 13.56 0.34
CA SER A 198 -10.31 12.79 1.42
C SER A 198 -9.51 13.67 2.37
N VAL A 199 -8.62 14.51 1.84
CA VAL A 199 -7.81 15.47 2.61
C VAL A 199 -8.69 16.45 3.38
N SER A 200 -9.74 16.99 2.75
CA SER A 200 -10.64 17.96 3.39
C SER A 200 -11.44 17.36 4.55
N ALA A 201 -11.79 16.08 4.46
CA ALA A 201 -12.42 15.36 5.57
C ALA A 201 -11.38 15.02 6.65
N ALA A 202 -10.21 14.55 6.26
CA ALA A 202 -9.14 14.13 7.15
C ALA A 202 -8.66 15.24 8.08
N ARG A 203 -8.57 16.48 7.58
CA ARG A 203 -8.24 17.67 8.40
C ARG A 203 -9.19 17.90 9.58
N LYS A 204 -10.37 17.29 9.58
CA LYS A 204 -11.38 17.42 10.66
C LYS A 204 -11.45 16.18 11.55
N TRP A 205 -10.64 15.16 11.26
CA TRP A 205 -10.57 13.98 12.07
C TRP A 205 -9.82 14.25 13.36
N THR A 206 -10.10 13.43 14.35
CA THR A 206 -9.37 13.38 15.61
C THR A 206 -9.02 11.94 15.92
N PHE A 207 -7.91 11.79 16.60
CA PHE A 207 -7.32 10.52 16.98
C PHE A 207 -7.02 10.54 18.48
N THR A 208 -6.83 9.36 19.05
CA THR A 208 -6.34 9.20 20.41
C THR A 208 -4.87 8.79 20.33
N PRO A 209 -3.92 9.66 20.74
CA PRO A 209 -2.51 9.30 20.79
C PRO A 209 -2.20 8.17 21.78
N PRO A 210 -1.09 7.44 21.57
CA PRO A 210 -0.65 6.42 22.52
C PRO A 210 -0.30 7.03 23.88
N THR A 211 -0.66 6.30 24.94
CA THR A 211 -0.35 6.60 26.34
C THR A 211 0.63 5.59 26.94
N THR A 212 0.88 4.46 26.27
CA THR A 212 1.85 3.42 26.65
C THR A 212 2.78 3.09 25.47
N GLY A 213 3.79 2.26 25.72
CA GLY A 213 4.74 1.84 24.69
C GLY A 213 5.82 2.89 24.37
N PRO A 214 6.76 2.56 23.45
CA PRO A 214 7.93 3.38 23.17
C PRO A 214 7.61 4.70 22.47
N ASP A 215 6.48 4.77 21.76
CA ASP A 215 6.09 5.94 20.98
C ASP A 215 5.28 6.97 21.79
N LYS A 216 4.95 6.69 23.06
CA LYS A 216 3.98 7.48 23.84
C LYS A 216 4.38 8.95 24.05
N ASP A 217 5.67 9.26 24.02
CA ASP A 217 6.19 10.62 24.30
C ASP A 217 6.58 11.39 23.04
N ARG A 218 6.28 10.86 21.84
CA ARG A 218 6.54 11.58 20.59
C ARG A 218 5.69 12.85 20.50
N ALA A 219 6.25 13.88 19.87
CA ALA A 219 5.51 15.12 19.57
C ALA A 219 4.39 14.90 18.55
N ASP A 220 4.59 13.93 17.65
CA ASP A 220 3.65 13.55 16.62
C ASP A 220 3.86 12.10 16.17
N TRP A 221 2.82 11.56 15.52
CA TRP A 221 2.80 10.24 14.90
C TRP A 221 2.33 10.34 13.47
N THR A 222 2.81 9.44 12.62
CA THR A 222 2.35 9.33 11.25
C THR A 222 1.55 8.03 11.08
N VAL A 223 0.32 8.16 10.59
CA VAL A 223 -0.58 7.04 10.28
C VAL A 223 -0.98 7.06 8.82
N ARG A 224 -1.16 5.88 8.24
CA ARG A 224 -1.83 5.65 6.97
C ARG A 224 -3.31 5.37 7.19
N VAL A 225 -4.16 6.06 6.44
CA VAL A 225 -5.61 5.87 6.49
C VAL A 225 -6.14 5.67 5.07
N PRO A 226 -6.52 4.43 4.69
CA PRO A 226 -7.17 4.17 3.41
C PRO A 226 -8.64 4.61 3.41
N VAL A 227 -9.03 5.28 2.33
CA VAL A 227 -10.41 5.72 2.05
C VAL A 227 -10.84 5.11 0.72
N SER A 228 -11.96 4.39 0.71
CA SER A 228 -12.51 3.79 -0.51
C SER A 228 -13.80 4.50 -0.96
N PHE A 229 -13.84 4.89 -2.24
CA PHE A 229 -15.02 5.41 -2.93
C PHE A 229 -15.56 4.37 -3.91
N ALA A 230 -16.54 3.58 -3.46
CA ALA A 230 -17.17 2.53 -4.25
C ALA A 230 -18.60 2.91 -4.70
N ILE A 231 -19.02 2.40 -5.87
CA ILE A 231 -20.40 2.52 -6.40
C ILE A 231 -21.06 1.13 -6.44
N GLY A 232 -22.36 1.08 -6.13
CA GLY A 232 -23.18 -0.14 -6.04
C GLY A 232 -23.18 -0.74 -4.63
N GLY A 233 -24.21 -1.55 -4.30
CA GLY A 233 -24.45 -2.21 -2.99
C GLY A 233 -23.39 -3.23 -2.56
N ARG A 234 -22.13 -2.98 -2.91
CA ARG A 234 -20.99 -3.52 -2.24
C ARG A 234 -20.97 -2.98 -0.80
N SER A 235 -21.67 -3.69 0.08
CA SER A 235 -21.53 -3.55 1.54
C SER A 235 -20.05 -3.47 1.93
N LYS A 236 -19.76 -2.88 3.10
CA LYS A 236 -18.41 -2.85 3.73
C LYS A 236 -17.66 -4.20 3.67
N SER A 237 -18.36 -5.32 3.48
CA SER A 237 -17.83 -6.68 3.32
C SER A 237 -17.40 -7.11 1.90
N SER A 238 -17.68 -6.33 0.85
CA SER A 238 -17.44 -6.74 -0.57
C SER A 238 -16.50 -5.81 -1.34
N ALA A 239 -16.15 -4.66 -0.75
CA ALA A 239 -15.01 -3.84 -1.20
C ALA A 239 -13.69 -4.65 -1.16
N GLU A 240 -13.63 -5.72 -0.39
CA GLU A 240 -12.48 -6.63 -0.28
C GLU A 240 -12.95 -8.09 -0.23
N ALA A 241 -13.79 -8.51 -1.19
CA ALA A 241 -14.19 -9.91 -1.30
C ALA A 241 -12.94 -10.81 -1.34
N TYR A 242 -12.83 -11.69 -0.34
CA TYR A 242 -11.73 -12.63 -0.18
C TYR A 242 -11.50 -13.39 -1.50
N GLY A 243 -10.23 -13.51 -1.91
CA GLY A 243 -9.87 -14.39 -3.04
C GLY A 243 -10.31 -13.88 -4.41
N VAL A 244 -10.83 -12.65 -4.52
CA VAL A 244 -11.28 -12.07 -5.79
C VAL A 244 -10.25 -11.08 -6.31
N TRP A 245 -9.79 -11.30 -7.54
CA TRP A 245 -8.96 -10.34 -8.27
C TRP A 245 -9.75 -9.10 -8.68
N LYS A 246 -9.18 -7.93 -8.40
CA LYS A 246 -9.73 -6.63 -8.78
C LYS A 246 -8.70 -5.84 -9.55
N ALA A 247 -9.08 -5.42 -10.75
CA ALA A 247 -8.26 -4.52 -11.55
C ALA A 247 -8.32 -3.09 -11.00
N PHE A 248 -7.19 -2.41 -11.02
CA PHE A 248 -7.08 -1.00 -10.73
C PHE A 248 -5.97 -0.36 -11.56
N ILE A 249 -6.02 0.95 -11.70
CA ILE A 249 -4.95 1.76 -12.29
C ILE A 249 -4.21 2.45 -11.14
N PRO A 250 -2.92 2.11 -10.90
CA PRO A 250 -2.14 2.74 -9.85
C PRO A 250 -1.99 4.24 -10.11
N GLY A 251 -2.08 5.03 -9.04
CA GLY A 251 -1.69 6.45 -9.09
C GLY A 251 -0.19 6.65 -8.86
N PRO A 252 0.37 7.80 -9.26
CA PRO A 252 1.70 8.18 -8.81
C PRO A 252 1.72 8.29 -7.28
N ARG A 253 2.82 7.87 -6.65
CA ARG A 253 2.98 7.98 -5.21
C ARG A 253 3.71 9.26 -4.84
N GLN A 254 3.07 10.07 -3.99
CA GLN A 254 3.61 11.31 -3.45
C GLN A 254 4.40 11.02 -2.16
N SER A 255 5.37 11.87 -1.83
CA SER A 255 6.12 11.79 -0.57
C SER A 255 5.66 12.91 0.35
N ALA A 256 5.53 12.64 1.65
CA ALA A 256 5.20 13.68 2.63
C ALA A 256 6.47 14.41 3.07
N PRO A 257 6.46 15.76 3.18
CA PRO A 257 7.62 16.52 3.63
C PRO A 257 8.14 16.12 5.03
N TRP A 258 7.27 15.59 5.88
CA TRP A 258 7.58 15.18 7.25
C TRP A 258 7.91 13.69 7.41
N HIS A 259 7.88 12.90 6.32
CA HIS A 259 8.13 11.47 6.39
C HIS A 259 9.08 11.02 5.27
N GLN A 260 10.20 10.41 5.66
CA GLN A 260 11.14 9.81 4.72
C GLN A 260 10.83 8.32 4.62
N ARG A 261 10.57 7.84 3.40
CA ARG A 261 10.16 6.44 3.19
C ARG A 261 11.24 5.46 3.62
N ASP A 262 10.84 4.47 4.40
CA ASP A 262 11.61 3.25 4.60
C ASP A 262 11.37 2.29 3.43
N ALA A 263 12.44 1.76 2.84
CA ALA A 263 12.38 0.77 1.77
C ALA A 263 11.70 -0.54 2.22
N ALA A 264 11.73 -0.85 3.52
CA ALA A 264 11.04 -2.02 4.08
C ALA A 264 9.51 -1.89 4.13
N GLN A 265 8.95 -0.68 3.90
CA GLN A 265 7.50 -0.43 3.87
C GLN A 265 6.92 -0.32 2.44
N GLN A 266 7.69 -0.75 1.43
CA GLN A 266 7.22 -0.83 0.05
C GLN A 266 6.11 -1.88 -0.04
N GLY A 267 4.91 -1.45 -0.48
CA GLY A 267 3.72 -2.31 -0.69
C GLY A 267 2.50 -2.02 0.18
N SER A 268 2.50 -0.93 0.95
CA SER A 268 1.37 -0.43 1.75
C SER A 268 0.33 0.41 0.95
N ASP A 269 0.28 0.34 -0.38
CA ASP A 269 -0.62 1.18 -1.22
C ASP A 269 -2.11 0.83 -1.15
N LEU A 270 -2.41 -0.36 -0.65
CA LEU A 270 -3.74 -0.95 -0.74
C LEU A 270 -4.15 -1.48 0.64
N LEU A 271 -4.04 -0.63 1.66
CA LEU A 271 -4.48 -1.00 3.01
C LEU A 271 -6.01 -1.13 3.09
N PRO A 272 -6.54 -2.02 3.96
CA PRO A 272 -7.98 -2.18 4.12
C PRO A 272 -8.69 -0.91 4.58
N ALA A 273 -9.78 -0.53 3.90
CA ALA A 273 -10.50 0.70 4.20
C ALA A 273 -11.04 0.74 5.64
N GLY A 274 -10.99 1.91 6.27
CA GLY A 274 -11.54 2.12 7.63
C GLY A 274 -10.60 1.75 8.78
N GLY A 275 -9.41 1.24 8.48
CA GLY A 275 -8.33 1.09 9.47
C GLY A 275 -7.47 2.35 9.64
N VAL A 276 -6.70 2.38 10.71
CA VAL A 276 -5.62 3.36 10.97
C VAL A 276 -4.34 2.58 11.18
N TYR A 277 -3.35 2.81 10.33
CA TYR A 277 -2.13 2.01 10.28
C TYR A 277 -0.92 2.87 10.61
N MET A 278 -0.30 2.62 11.75
CA MET A 278 0.89 3.37 12.15
C MET A 278 2.05 3.11 11.17
N VAL A 279 2.67 4.19 10.70
CA VAL A 279 3.75 4.11 9.70
C VAL A 279 5.07 3.72 10.34
N ASP A 280 5.41 4.29 11.50
CA ASP A 280 6.69 4.03 12.17
C ASP A 280 6.61 2.88 13.20
N SER A 281 5.81 1.84 12.93
CA SER A 281 5.48 0.75 13.87
C SER A 281 6.58 -0.29 14.03
N ALA A 282 7.85 0.10 14.06
CA ALA A 282 8.96 -0.85 14.11
C ALA A 282 8.90 -1.80 15.32
N ASN A 283 8.12 -1.47 16.36
CA ASN A 283 8.11 -2.19 17.64
C ASN A 283 6.72 -2.65 18.11
N ARG A 284 5.70 -2.78 17.24
CA ARG A 284 4.34 -3.19 17.67
C ARG A 284 3.83 -4.43 16.97
N GLY A 285 3.27 -5.34 17.77
CA GLY A 285 2.77 -6.63 17.32
C GLY A 285 3.87 -7.53 16.76
N LEU A 286 3.47 -8.47 15.90
CA LEU A 286 4.40 -9.32 15.18
C LEU A 286 5.22 -8.50 14.17
N ARG A 287 6.53 -8.39 14.39
CA ARG A 287 7.46 -7.74 13.46
C ARG A 287 8.05 -8.76 12.51
N LEU A 288 7.67 -8.70 11.24
CA LEU A 288 8.26 -9.52 10.19
C LEU A 288 9.69 -9.05 9.87
N LEU A 289 10.66 -9.98 9.93
CA LEU A 289 12.06 -9.74 9.56
C LEU A 289 12.34 -10.11 8.11
N THR A 290 11.61 -11.09 7.57
CA THR A 290 11.72 -11.47 6.16
C THR A 290 11.18 -10.35 5.28
N PRO A 291 11.96 -9.80 4.33
CA PRO A 291 11.44 -8.83 3.38
C PRO A 291 10.31 -9.45 2.55
N LEU A 292 9.24 -8.70 2.30
CA LEU A 292 8.33 -9.03 1.21
C LEU A 292 9.13 -8.92 -0.10
N ALA A 293 8.91 -9.86 -1.03
CA ALA A 293 9.75 -10.02 -2.22
C ALA A 293 10.04 -8.68 -2.93
N LYS A 294 11.31 -8.45 -3.29
CA LYS A 294 11.75 -7.27 -4.04
C LYS A 294 11.48 -7.46 -5.54
N ASP A 295 11.26 -6.34 -6.22
CA ASP A 295 11.17 -6.25 -7.69
C ASP A 295 12.40 -6.82 -8.41
#